data_AF-A0A3N1NXJ3-F1
#
_entry.id   AF-A0A3N1NXJ3-F1
#
_cell.length_a   1.000
_cell.length_b   1.000
_cell.length_c   1.000
_cell.angle_alpha   90.00
_cell.angle_beta   90.00
_cell.angle_gamma   90.00
#
_symmetry.space_group_name_H-M   'P 1'
#
loop_
_entity.id
_entity.type
_entity.pdbx_description
1 polymer ?
#
loop_
_entity_poly.entity_id
_entity_poly.type
_entity_poly.pdbx_seq_one_letter_code
_entity_poly.pdbx_strand_id
1 'polypeptide(L)'
;MKAIFALMGASVLMIVVGVLLILNQPESEPEEPARDIAVIPAPAERDSEIPQIEVNAEPGSEAWCEQMMNVPNADWSREDSQTFADQCIYD
;
A
#
# COMPACT_ATOMS: atom_id res chain seq x y z
N MET A 1 31.26 32.17 -1.55
CA MET A 1 30.23 32.66 -2.50
C MET A 1 30.14 31.79 -3.75
N LYS A 2 31.17 31.69 -4.61
CA LYS A 2 31.13 30.88 -5.86
C LYS A 2 30.80 29.39 -5.64
N ALA A 3 31.38 28.76 -4.61
CA ALA A 3 31.09 27.37 -4.26
C ALA A 3 29.65 27.14 -3.79
N ILE A 4 29.03 28.14 -3.14
CA ILE A 4 27.64 28.05 -2.68
C ILE A 4 26.69 28.06 -3.87
N PHE A 5 26.93 28.94 -4.86
CA PHE A 5 26.15 28.95 -6.10
C PHE A 5 26.27 27.65 -6.90
N ALA A 6 27.45 27.01 -6.91
CA ALA A 6 27.64 25.72 -7.55
C ALA A 6 26.86 24.60 -6.87
N LEU A 7 26.84 24.56 -5.53
CA LEU A 7 26.07 23.57 -4.76
C LEU A 7 24.56 23.74 -4.94
N MET A 8 24.07 24.99 -4.90
CA MET A 8 22.66 25.29 -5.16
C MET A 8 22.27 24.89 -6.58
N GLY A 9 23.10 25.19 -7.58
CA GLY A 9 22.87 24.78 -8.96
C GLY A 9 22.81 23.27 -9.15
N ALA A 10 23.74 22.52 -8.53
CA ALA A 10 23.76 21.07 -8.60
C ALA A 10 22.53 20.43 -7.91
N SER A 11 22.10 20.97 -6.77
CA SER A 11 20.90 20.52 -6.06
C SER A 11 19.64 20.73 -6.91
N VAL A 12 19.48 21.91 -7.50
CA VAL A 12 18.33 22.21 -8.37
C VAL A 12 18.35 21.32 -9.61
N LEU A 13 19.53 21.09 -10.20
CA LEU A 13 19.67 20.22 -11.37
C LEU A 13 19.27 18.77 -11.07
N MET A 14 19.67 18.22 -9.92
CA MET A 14 19.28 16.87 -9.50
C MET A 14 17.77 16.75 -9.28
N ILE A 15 17.14 17.76 -8.66
CA ILE A 15 15.69 17.78 -8.47
C ILE A 15 14.96 17.82 -9.82
N VAL A 16 15.39 18.68 -10.75
CA VAL A 16 14.78 18.80 -12.08
C VAL A 16 14.93 17.50 -12.86
N VAL A 17 16.12 16.87 -12.86
CA VAL A 17 16.34 15.58 -13.51
C VAL A 17 15.48 14.50 -12.87
N GLY A 18 15.41 14.43 -11.54
CA GLY A 18 14.55 13.47 -10.83
C GLY A 18 13.07 13.62 -11.18
N VAL A 19 12.54 14.84 -11.21
CA VAL A 19 11.16 15.12 -11.62
C VAL A 19 10.94 14.75 -13.09
N LEU A 20 11.87 15.05 -13.98
CA LEU A 20 11.79 14.64 -15.39
C LEU A 20 11.76 13.11 -15.55
N LEU A 21 12.52 12.38 -14.72
CA LEU A 21 12.48 10.92 -14.71
C LEU A 21 11.13 10.40 -14.22
N ILE A 22 10.56 10.97 -13.14
CA ILE A 22 9.24 10.58 -12.61
C ILE A 22 8.13 10.85 -13.62
N LEU A 23 8.12 12.04 -14.24
CA LEU A 23 7.12 12.43 -15.25
C LEU A 23 7.21 11.62 -16.55
N ASN A 24 8.38 11.02 -16.81
CA ASN A 24 8.63 10.18 -17.96
C ASN A 24 8.78 8.70 -17.56
N GLN A 25 8.33 8.31 -16.37
CA GLN A 25 8.10 6.91 -16.06
C GLN A 25 7.00 6.45 -17.01
N PRO A 26 7.26 5.49 -17.91
CA PRO A 26 6.16 4.81 -18.57
C PRO A 26 5.27 4.30 -17.45
N GLU A 27 3.99 4.65 -17.51
CA GLU A 27 2.98 4.04 -16.66
C GLU A 27 3.20 2.54 -16.76
N SER A 28 3.71 1.94 -15.69
CA SER A 28 3.82 0.50 -15.60
C SER A 28 2.40 0.02 -15.81
N GLU A 29 2.13 -0.56 -16.99
CA GLU A 29 0.88 -1.24 -17.27
C GLU A 29 0.55 -2.03 -16.00
N PRO A 30 -0.60 -1.76 -15.35
CA PRO A 30 -1.07 -2.64 -14.31
C PRO A 30 -1.05 -4.01 -14.97
N GLU A 31 -0.22 -4.93 -14.48
CA GLU A 31 -0.33 -6.33 -14.87
C GLU A 31 -1.78 -6.69 -14.57
N GLU A 32 -2.57 -6.73 -15.65
CA GLU A 32 -3.94 -7.18 -15.63
C GLU A 32 -3.87 -8.53 -14.92
N PRO A 33 -4.61 -8.72 -13.81
CA PRO A 33 -4.53 -9.96 -13.10
C PRO A 33 -5.06 -11.00 -14.09
N ALA A 34 -4.17 -11.82 -14.64
CA ALA A 34 -4.51 -13.04 -15.33
C ALA A 34 -5.16 -13.95 -14.29
N ARG A 35 -6.43 -13.67 -13.97
CA ARG A 35 -7.34 -14.54 -13.25
C ARG A 35 -7.79 -15.61 -14.24
N ASP A 36 -6.85 -16.43 -14.66
CA ASP A 36 -7.15 -17.79 -15.10
C ASP A 36 -7.02 -18.70 -13.88
N ILE A 37 -7.93 -18.50 -12.92
CA ILE A 37 -8.32 -19.57 -12.01
C ILE A 37 -9.63 -20.08 -12.57
N ALA A 38 -9.55 -21.27 -13.15
CA ALA A 38 -10.65 -22.00 -13.77
C ALA A 38 -11.94 -21.88 -12.94
N VAL A 39 -13.04 -21.65 -13.66
CA VAL A 39 -14.42 -21.75 -13.18
C VAL A 39 -14.58 -23.02 -12.35
N ILE A 40 -14.60 -22.89 -11.02
CA ILE A 40 -15.17 -23.92 -10.16
C ILE A 40 -16.69 -23.72 -10.23
N PRO A 41 -17.47 -24.70 -10.72
CA PRO A 41 -18.91 -24.62 -10.62
C PRO A 41 -19.28 -24.51 -9.14
N ALA A 42 -20.07 -23.50 -8.79
CA ALA A 42 -20.51 -23.24 -7.43
C ALA A 42 -21.11 -24.52 -6.83
N PRO A 43 -20.55 -25.06 -5.73
CA PRO A 43 -21.24 -26.08 -4.96
C PRO A 43 -22.48 -25.45 -4.33
N ALA A 44 -23.62 -26.08 -4.54
CA ALA A 44 -24.91 -25.69 -3.99
C ALA A 44 -24.82 -25.40 -2.47
N GLU A 45 -25.55 -24.36 -2.04
CA GLU A 45 -25.83 -24.00 -0.65
C GLU A 45 -25.77 -25.21 0.29
N ARG A 46 -24.78 -25.22 1.19
CA ARG A 46 -24.92 -25.85 2.50
C ARG A 46 -24.38 -24.90 3.55
N ASP A 47 -25.33 -24.29 4.26
CA ASP A 47 -25.23 -23.86 5.64
C ASP A 47 -24.07 -24.55 6.37
N SER A 48 -22.98 -23.82 6.47
CA SER A 48 -21.98 -23.96 7.51
C SER A 48 -21.62 -22.54 7.81
N GLU A 49 -22.50 -21.90 8.58
CA GLU A 49 -22.23 -20.68 9.31
C GLU A 49 -20.99 -20.96 10.16
N ILE A 50 -19.80 -20.79 9.56
CA ILE A 50 -18.63 -20.46 10.35
C ILE A 50 -19.06 -19.15 11.00
N PRO A 51 -19.19 -19.09 12.34
CA PRO A 51 -19.47 -17.83 12.97
C PRO A 51 -18.32 -16.94 12.52
N GLN A 52 -18.65 -15.97 11.67
CA GLN A 52 -17.79 -14.83 11.45
C GLN A 52 -17.76 -14.21 12.83
N ILE A 53 -16.78 -14.62 13.64
CA ILE A 53 -16.36 -13.82 14.76
C ILE A 53 -15.85 -12.58 14.03
N GLU A 54 -16.76 -11.65 13.78
CA GLU A 54 -16.45 -10.29 13.43
C GLU A 54 -15.78 -9.78 14.69
N VAL A 55 -14.49 -10.14 14.81
CA VAL A 55 -13.56 -9.41 15.62
C VAL A 55 -13.60 -8.07 14.94
N ASN A 56 -14.46 -7.18 15.44
CA ASN A 56 -14.39 -5.77 15.17
C ASN A 56 -13.01 -5.36 15.67
N ALA A 57 -12.03 -5.54 14.78
CA ALA A 57 -10.65 -5.33 15.07
C ALA A 57 -10.50 -3.83 15.03
N GLU A 58 -10.63 -3.24 16.22
CA GLU A 58 -10.58 -1.81 16.38
C GLU A 58 -9.23 -1.31 15.85
N PRO A 59 -9.19 -0.22 15.06
CA PRO A 59 -7.95 0.29 14.52
C PRO A 59 -6.86 0.44 15.59
N GLY A 60 -5.68 -0.11 15.33
CA GLY A 60 -4.55 -0.14 16.27
C GLY A 60 -4.55 -1.29 17.28
N SER A 61 -5.56 -2.15 17.30
CA SER A 61 -5.52 -3.40 18.08
C SER A 61 -4.63 -4.46 17.41
N GLU A 62 -4.12 -5.43 18.18
CA GLU A 62 -3.27 -6.51 17.66
C GLU A 62 -3.93 -7.25 16.48
N ALA A 63 -5.20 -7.65 16.65
CA ALA A 63 -5.96 -8.31 15.60
C ALA A 63 -6.15 -7.44 14.35
N TRP A 64 -6.17 -6.11 14.50
CA TRP A 64 -6.24 -5.18 13.38
C TRP A 64 -4.87 -5.01 12.71
N CYS A 65 -3.79 -4.92 13.49
CA CYS A 65 -2.42 -4.89 12.97
C CYS A 65 -2.12 -6.15 12.14
N GLU A 66 -2.48 -7.34 12.63
CA GLU A 66 -2.34 -8.60 11.90
C GLU A 66 -3.10 -8.60 10.57
N GLN A 67 -4.31 -8.06 10.54
CA GLN A 67 -5.09 -7.94 9.32
C GLN A 67 -4.46 -6.94 8.34
N MET A 68 -4.07 -5.76 8.82
CA MET A 68 -3.48 -4.70 8.01
C MET A 68 -2.15 -5.11 7.36
N MET A 69 -1.36 -5.98 8.01
CA MET A 69 -0.16 -6.57 7.39
C MET A 69 -0.43 -7.33 6.09
N ASN A 70 -1.66 -7.84 5.90
CA ASN A 70 -2.08 -8.56 4.70
C ASN A 70 -2.75 -7.65 3.65
N VAL A 71 -3.07 -6.40 4.01
CA VAL A 71 -3.69 -5.42 3.10
C VAL A 71 -2.59 -4.67 2.35
N PRO A 72 -2.63 -4.59 1.00
CA PRO A 72 -1.68 -3.79 0.23
C PRO A 72 -1.69 -2.32 0.67
N ASN A 73 -0.50 -1.74 0.87
CA ASN A 73 -0.37 -0.35 1.34
C ASN A 73 -1.00 0.71 0.41
N ALA A 74 -1.21 0.39 -0.87
CA ALA A 74 -1.90 1.25 -1.82
C ALA A 74 -3.40 1.41 -1.51
N ASP A 75 -3.99 0.43 -0.81
CA ASP A 75 -5.40 0.41 -0.47
C ASP A 75 -5.68 1.00 0.93
N TRP A 76 -4.63 1.49 1.62
CA TRP A 76 -4.77 2.03 2.96
C TRP A 76 -5.37 3.44 2.92
N SER A 77 -6.28 3.73 3.84
CA SER A 77 -6.64 5.13 4.10
C SER A 77 -5.48 5.86 4.78
N ARG A 78 -5.54 7.20 4.79
CA ARG A 78 -4.53 8.01 5.49
C ARG A 78 -4.56 7.72 6.99
N GLU A 79 -5.76 7.57 7.53
CA GLU A 79 -6.03 7.31 8.94
C GLU A 79 -5.51 5.93 9.36
N ASP A 80 -5.72 4.91 8.53
CA ASP A 80 -5.19 3.55 8.78
C ASP A 80 -3.67 3.55 8.72
N SER A 81 -3.08 4.26 7.76
CA SER A 81 -1.62 4.35 7.64
C SER A 81 -0.96 4.97 8.87
N GLN A 82 -1.56 6.04 9.42
CA GLN A 82 -1.07 6.67 10.65
C GLN A 82 -1.24 5.73 11.85
N THR A 83 -2.44 5.17 12.00
CA THR A 83 -2.75 4.27 13.12
C THR A 83 -1.84 3.05 13.14
N PHE A 84 -1.59 2.45 11.97
CA PHE A 84 -0.68 1.32 11.84
C PHE A 84 0.76 1.70 12.18
N ALA A 85 1.25 2.84 11.68
CA ALA A 85 2.60 3.31 11.99
C ALA A 85 2.80 3.59 13.49
N ASP A 86 1.79 4.19 14.13
CA ASP A 86 1.87 4.60 15.53
C ASP A 86 1.67 3.43 16.51
N GLN A 87 0.87 2.43 16.14
CA GLN A 87 0.41 1.38 17.08
C GLN A 87 0.95 -0.02 16.74
N CYS A 88 1.35 -0.30 15.51
CA CYS A 88 1.70 -1.67 15.08
C CYS A 88 3.19 -1.89 14.76
N ILE A 89 3.98 -0.84 14.48
CA ILE A 89 5.38 -0.99 14.02
C ILE A 89 6.40 -1.02 15.18
N TYR A 90 6.08 -0.43 16.33
CA TYR A 90 7.04 -0.13 17.40
C TYR A 90 6.92 -1.00 18.66
N ASP A 91 6.35 -2.21 18.58
CA ASP A 91 6.31 -3.15 19.71
C ASP A 91 7.67 -3.82 19.98
#